data_AF-A0A1N7JH71-F1
#
_entry.id   AF-A0A1N7JH71-F1
#
_cell.length_a   1.000
_cell.length_b   1.000
_cell.length_c   1.000
_cell.angle_alpha   90.00
_cell.angle_beta   90.00
_cell.angle_gamma   90.00
#
_symmetry.space_group_name_H-M   'P 1'
#
loop_
_entity.id
_entity.type
_entity.pdbx_description
1 polymer ?
#
loop_
_entity_poly.entity_id
_entity_poly.type
_entity_poly.pdbx_seq_one_letter_code
_entity_poly.pdbx_strand_id
1 'polypeptide(L)'
;MERPVTVQKTLNNNVIIAEHPSFKEVVLIGKGIGFNRKPGDEIETELAEKTFLLSDPEQKQQYVNLLPHVSEELIPLMSDVLRHVEKRMEEPLHEHIHVALTDHLAFAFHRTRNNLEFSNPFLSEIETLYPKEYNIALEVVTIIYDQTGVHFPMGEVGFIALHIHSAVTDKSLREINRHNQLITQLVELIEDQLELTVNRNSIDYHRLVQHLHRAIHRIYTGESVGDQTNLDSMLKTEYPVCYNLSWKLIKVMQRQLNRTVDESEAVYLTIHLQRLTQK
;
A
#
# COMPACT_ATOMS: atom_id res chain seq x y z
N MET A 1 16.78 -7.06 -31.79
CA MET A 1 17.68 -7.90 -30.99
C MET A 1 18.18 -7.03 -29.86
N GLU A 2 17.59 -7.21 -28.68
CA GLU A 2 18.10 -6.57 -27.47
C GLU A 2 19.50 -7.11 -27.17
N ARG A 3 20.42 -6.20 -26.85
CA ARG A 3 21.84 -6.53 -26.66
C ARG A 3 22.03 -7.16 -25.26
N PRO A 4 22.99 -8.09 -25.11
CA PRO A 4 23.29 -8.69 -23.82
C PRO A 4 23.72 -7.63 -22.81
N VAL A 5 23.49 -7.93 -21.53
CA VAL A 5 23.87 -7.07 -20.41
C VAL A 5 25.23 -7.53 -19.88
N THR A 6 26.15 -6.59 -19.65
CA THR A 6 27.53 -6.92 -19.22
C THR A 6 27.70 -6.74 -17.72
N VAL A 7 28.11 -7.78 -17.00
CA VAL A 7 28.34 -7.72 -15.55
C VAL A 7 29.48 -6.75 -15.24
N GLN A 8 29.24 -5.76 -14.37
CA GLN A 8 30.27 -4.87 -13.84
C GLN A 8 30.77 -5.34 -12.48
N LYS A 9 29.85 -5.77 -11.61
CA LYS A 9 30.18 -6.23 -10.25
C LYS A 9 29.14 -7.20 -9.74
N THR A 10 29.59 -8.31 -9.16
CA THR A 10 28.73 -9.24 -8.41
C THR A 10 28.63 -8.78 -6.96
N LEU A 11 27.40 -8.59 -6.44
CA LEU A 11 27.20 -8.21 -5.03
C LEU A 11 26.99 -9.45 -4.15
N ASN A 12 26.18 -10.39 -4.60
CA ASN A 12 26.00 -11.72 -4.02
C ASN A 12 25.47 -12.69 -5.10
N ASN A 13 25.07 -13.91 -4.74
CA ASN A 13 24.60 -14.90 -5.73
C ASN A 13 23.31 -14.49 -6.45
N ASN A 14 22.55 -13.52 -5.91
CA ASN A 14 21.23 -13.14 -6.42
C ASN A 14 21.15 -11.69 -6.93
N VAL A 15 22.23 -10.91 -6.78
CA VAL A 15 22.25 -9.49 -7.13
C VAL A 15 23.57 -9.09 -7.76
N ILE A 16 23.49 -8.39 -8.89
CA ILE A 16 24.64 -7.87 -9.64
C ILE A 16 24.41 -6.42 -10.05
N ILE A 17 25.50 -5.70 -10.27
CA ILE A 17 25.55 -4.42 -10.98
C ILE A 17 26.02 -4.71 -12.40
N ALA A 18 25.31 -4.20 -13.39
CA ALA A 18 25.58 -4.50 -14.78
C ALA A 18 25.40 -3.27 -15.69
N GLU A 19 26.05 -3.32 -16.85
CA GLU A 19 25.93 -2.32 -17.90
C GLU A 19 24.82 -2.72 -18.88
N HIS A 20 23.71 -1.98 -18.82
CA HIS A 20 22.56 -2.11 -19.70
C HIS A 20 22.68 -1.15 -20.90
N PRO A 21 22.39 -1.61 -22.13
CA PRO A 21 22.49 -0.80 -23.35
C PRO A 21 21.69 0.52 -23.31
N SER A 22 20.51 0.51 -22.67
CA SER A 22 19.59 1.65 -22.63
C SER A 22 19.72 2.50 -21.35
N PHE A 23 20.10 1.88 -20.23
CA PHE A 23 20.02 2.50 -18.90
C PHE A 23 21.40 2.74 -18.26
N LYS A 24 22.48 2.44 -18.99
CA LYS A 24 23.87 2.47 -18.51
C LYS A 24 24.08 1.52 -17.35
N GLU A 25 24.14 1.99 -16.12
CA GLU A 25 24.38 1.13 -14.96
C GLU A 25 23.05 0.76 -14.30
N VAL A 26 22.79 -0.53 -14.14
CA VAL A 26 21.57 -1.07 -13.51
C VAL A 26 21.91 -2.08 -12.41
N VAL A 27 20.99 -2.27 -11.47
CA VAL A 27 21.05 -3.40 -10.54
C VAL A 27 20.09 -4.47 -11.05
N LEU A 28 20.59 -5.69 -11.26
CA LEU A 28 19.77 -6.84 -11.63
C LEU A 28 19.58 -7.75 -10.41
N ILE A 29 18.33 -8.11 -10.14
CA ILE A 29 17.92 -8.94 -9.00
C ILE A 29 17.24 -10.19 -9.53
N GLY A 30 17.81 -11.36 -9.25
CA GLY A 30 17.22 -12.61 -9.67
C GLY A 30 17.89 -13.83 -9.05
N LYS A 31 17.14 -14.91 -8.94
CA LYS A 31 17.61 -16.15 -8.32
C LYS A 31 18.84 -16.69 -9.06
N GLY A 32 19.98 -16.70 -8.38
CA GLY A 32 21.25 -17.23 -8.89
C GLY A 32 21.93 -16.39 -9.97
N ILE A 33 21.48 -15.16 -10.26
CA ILE A 33 22.05 -14.36 -11.36
C ILE A 33 23.52 -14.02 -11.17
N GLY A 34 23.98 -13.85 -9.93
CA GLY A 34 25.38 -13.58 -9.60
C GLY A 34 26.23 -14.83 -9.38
N PHE A 35 25.63 -16.02 -9.38
CA PHE A 35 26.35 -17.26 -9.09
C PHE A 35 27.43 -17.53 -10.15
N ASN A 36 28.67 -17.64 -9.70
CA ASN A 36 29.85 -17.86 -10.53
C ASN A 36 30.05 -16.82 -11.67
N ARG A 37 29.53 -15.60 -11.50
CA ARG A 37 29.71 -14.50 -12.46
C ARG A 37 30.88 -13.60 -12.09
N LYS A 38 31.58 -13.10 -13.11
CA LYS A 38 32.73 -12.19 -13.00
C LYS A 38 32.48 -10.91 -13.80
N PRO A 39 33.14 -9.79 -13.44
CA PRO A 39 33.14 -8.59 -14.26
C PRO A 39 33.55 -8.89 -15.70
N GLY A 40 32.76 -8.44 -16.67
CA GLY A 40 32.92 -8.69 -18.10
C GLY A 40 32.09 -9.86 -18.64
N ASP A 41 31.46 -10.67 -17.79
CA ASP A 41 30.55 -11.73 -18.26
C ASP A 41 29.30 -11.12 -18.91
N GLU A 42 28.83 -11.72 -20.00
CA GLU A 42 27.56 -11.35 -20.63
C GLU A 42 26.41 -12.20 -20.09
N ILE A 43 25.26 -11.55 -19.88
CA ILE A 43 24.01 -12.18 -19.48
C ILE A 43 23.02 -12.05 -20.63
N GLU A 44 22.48 -13.20 -21.05
CA GLU A 44 21.45 -13.29 -22.07
C GLU A 44 20.18 -12.56 -21.64
N THR A 45 19.57 -11.87 -22.60
CA THR A 45 18.39 -11.03 -22.38
C THR A 45 17.21 -11.79 -21.78
N GLU A 46 17.00 -13.05 -22.16
CA GLU A 46 15.90 -13.88 -21.64
C GLU A 46 16.07 -14.21 -20.14
N LEU A 47 17.30 -14.32 -19.66
CA LEU A 47 17.60 -14.44 -18.23
C LEU A 47 17.37 -13.08 -17.53
N ALA A 48 17.73 -11.99 -18.19
CA ALA A 48 17.51 -10.63 -17.71
C ALA A 48 16.02 -10.27 -17.61
N GLU A 49 15.16 -10.75 -18.53
CA GLU A 49 13.70 -10.59 -18.46
C GLU A 49 13.08 -11.31 -17.26
N LYS A 50 13.73 -12.35 -16.74
CA LYS A 50 13.32 -13.04 -15.50
C LYS A 50 13.90 -12.37 -14.25
N THR A 51 14.60 -11.25 -14.39
CA THR A 51 15.17 -10.48 -13.28
C THR A 51 14.56 -9.10 -13.19
N PHE A 52 14.53 -8.56 -11.98
CA PHE A 52 14.13 -7.18 -11.78
C PHE A 52 15.31 -6.27 -12.10
N LEU A 53 15.02 -5.23 -12.87
CA LEU A 53 15.97 -4.20 -13.25
C LEU A 53 15.65 -2.93 -12.48
N LEU A 54 16.59 -2.46 -11.67
CA LEU A 54 16.54 -1.14 -11.08
C LEU A 54 17.41 -0.20 -11.91
N SER A 55 16.78 0.83 -12.47
CA SER A 55 17.43 1.86 -13.28
C SER A 55 17.53 3.20 -12.56
N ASP A 56 16.59 3.48 -11.64
CA ASP A 56 16.57 4.72 -10.88
C ASP A 56 17.79 4.83 -9.95
N PRO A 57 18.59 5.92 -10.02
CA PRO A 57 19.79 6.08 -9.20
C PRO A 57 19.55 6.00 -7.69
N GLU A 58 18.42 6.54 -7.21
CA GLU A 58 18.08 6.53 -5.79
C GLU A 58 17.72 5.11 -5.35
N GLN A 59 16.84 4.42 -6.09
CA GLN A 59 16.43 3.04 -5.77
C GLN A 59 17.60 2.07 -5.84
N LYS A 60 18.48 2.20 -6.84
CA LYS A 60 19.72 1.41 -6.92
C LYS A 60 20.57 1.56 -5.66
N GLN A 61 20.85 2.81 -5.26
CA GLN A 61 21.70 3.08 -4.10
C GLN A 61 21.07 2.57 -2.80
N GLN A 62 19.75 2.77 -2.63
CA GLN A 62 19.02 2.28 -1.46
C GLN A 62 19.02 0.75 -1.40
N TYR A 63 18.77 0.07 -2.52
CA TYR A 63 18.78 -1.39 -2.57
C TYR A 63 20.16 -1.97 -2.24
N VAL A 64 21.24 -1.39 -2.80
CA VAL A 64 22.61 -1.82 -2.49
C VAL A 64 22.95 -1.63 -1.01
N ASN A 65 22.50 -0.52 -0.39
CA ASN A 65 22.71 -0.26 1.03
C ASN A 65 21.90 -1.20 1.94
N LEU A 66 20.78 -1.74 1.44
CA LEU A 66 19.94 -2.69 2.17
C LEU A 66 20.54 -4.10 2.22
N LEU A 67 21.25 -4.53 1.17
CA LEU A 67 21.78 -5.90 1.03
C LEU A 67 22.58 -6.42 2.22
N PRO A 68 23.48 -5.64 2.87
CA PRO A 68 24.23 -6.12 4.04
C PRO A 68 23.35 -6.48 5.25
N HIS A 69 22.12 -5.98 5.28
CA HIS A 69 21.18 -6.17 6.38
C HIS A 69 20.12 -7.23 6.08
N VAL A 70 20.10 -7.79 4.87
CA VAL A 70 19.15 -8.82 4.44
C VAL A 70 19.90 -10.13 4.23
N SER A 71 19.38 -11.22 4.82
CA SER A 71 19.95 -12.54 4.59
C SER A 71 19.86 -12.90 3.10
N GLU A 72 20.97 -13.36 2.52
CA GLU A 72 21.04 -13.72 1.09
C GLU A 72 20.02 -14.80 0.71
N GLU A 73 19.67 -15.68 1.65
CA GLU A 73 18.65 -16.73 1.50
C GLU A 73 17.23 -16.16 1.32
N LEU A 74 16.96 -14.94 1.79
CA LEU A 74 15.66 -14.28 1.63
C LEU A 74 15.50 -13.63 0.26
N ILE A 75 16.58 -13.26 -0.43
CA ILE A 75 16.51 -12.54 -1.72
C ILE A 75 15.74 -13.33 -2.79
N PRO A 76 15.96 -14.66 -2.97
CA PRO A 76 15.15 -15.46 -3.89
C PRO A 76 13.66 -15.44 -3.54
N LEU A 77 13.32 -15.56 -2.25
CA LEU A 77 11.93 -15.48 -1.79
C LEU A 77 11.32 -14.11 -2.09
N MET A 78 12.05 -13.02 -1.84
CA MET A 78 11.59 -11.66 -2.17
C MET A 78 11.35 -11.53 -3.67
N SER A 79 12.21 -12.12 -4.50
CA SER A 79 12.05 -12.12 -5.96
C SER A 79 10.79 -12.88 -6.39
N ASP A 80 10.51 -14.05 -5.78
CA ASP A 80 9.31 -14.84 -6.05
C ASP A 80 8.04 -14.09 -5.63
N VAL A 81 8.06 -13.45 -4.45
CA VAL A 81 6.97 -12.60 -3.94
C VAL A 81 6.69 -11.43 -4.87
N LEU A 82 7.70 -10.66 -5.25
CA LEU A 82 7.53 -9.49 -6.11
C LEU A 82 7.00 -9.88 -7.50
N ARG A 83 7.48 -11.01 -8.05
CA ARG A 83 7.01 -11.52 -9.34
C ARG A 83 5.55 -11.95 -9.28
N HIS A 84 5.14 -12.53 -8.15
CA HIS A 84 3.73 -12.86 -7.91
C HIS A 84 2.89 -11.60 -7.82
N VAL A 85 3.35 -10.58 -7.09
CA VAL A 85 2.65 -9.28 -6.98
C VAL A 85 2.49 -8.64 -8.36
N GLU A 86 3.55 -8.49 -9.15
CA GLU A 86 3.48 -7.91 -10.51
C GLU A 86 2.49 -8.68 -11.40
N LYS A 87 2.60 -10.01 -11.42
CA LYS A 87 1.71 -10.86 -12.22
C LYS A 87 0.24 -10.70 -11.82
N ARG A 88 -0.04 -10.59 -10.52
CA ARG A 88 -1.42 -10.47 -10.00
C ARG A 88 -1.98 -9.07 -10.06
N MET A 89 -1.11 -8.06 -10.02
CA MET A 89 -1.52 -6.67 -10.19
C MET A 89 -1.90 -6.37 -11.64
N GLU A 90 -1.34 -7.07 -12.63
CA GLU A 90 -1.61 -6.82 -14.06
C GLU A 90 -1.33 -5.35 -14.48
N GLU A 91 -0.52 -4.65 -13.69
CA GLU A 91 -0.18 -3.24 -13.82
C GLU A 91 1.33 -3.08 -13.55
N PRO A 92 2.00 -2.12 -14.20
CA PRO A 92 3.40 -1.83 -13.90
C PRO A 92 3.54 -1.33 -12.46
N LEU A 93 4.56 -1.84 -11.75
CA LEU A 93 4.89 -1.40 -10.39
C LEU A 93 6.08 -0.44 -10.45
N HIS A 94 6.04 0.59 -9.62
CA HIS A 94 7.18 1.50 -9.46
C HIS A 94 8.36 0.79 -8.77
N GLU A 95 9.59 1.07 -9.26
CA GLU A 95 10.83 0.40 -8.83
C GLU A 95 11.07 0.45 -7.30
N HIS A 96 10.50 1.44 -6.61
CA HIS A 96 10.65 1.59 -5.16
C HIS A 96 10.07 0.42 -4.35
N ILE A 97 9.20 -0.41 -4.95
CA ILE A 97 8.69 -1.62 -4.29
C ILE A 97 9.80 -2.61 -3.95
N HIS A 98 10.84 -2.71 -4.80
CA HIS A 98 11.95 -3.65 -4.58
C HIS A 98 12.69 -3.32 -3.29
N VAL A 99 12.92 -2.04 -3.01
CA VAL A 99 13.52 -1.58 -1.76
C VAL A 99 12.54 -1.72 -0.61
N ALA A 100 11.35 -1.11 -0.75
CA ALA A 100 10.43 -0.94 0.35
C ALA A 100 9.85 -2.27 0.87
N LEU A 101 9.44 -3.16 -0.03
CA LEU A 101 8.87 -4.45 0.36
C LEU A 101 9.95 -5.42 0.87
N THR A 102 11.16 -5.39 0.29
CA THR A 102 12.29 -6.21 0.77
C THR A 102 12.68 -5.80 2.19
N ASP A 103 12.83 -4.51 2.47
CA ASP A 103 13.14 -3.99 3.81
C ASP A 103 12.04 -4.37 4.82
N HIS A 104 10.78 -4.14 4.45
CA HIS A 104 9.63 -4.49 5.28
C HIS A 104 9.58 -5.97 5.62
N LEU A 105 9.71 -6.86 4.62
CA LEU A 105 9.65 -8.30 4.83
C LEU A 105 10.86 -8.81 5.63
N ALA A 106 12.07 -8.30 5.37
CA ALA A 106 13.24 -8.63 6.17
C ALA A 106 13.03 -8.28 7.64
N PHE A 107 12.44 -7.11 7.93
CA PHE A 107 12.08 -6.71 9.28
C PHE A 107 10.93 -7.54 9.86
N ALA A 108 9.89 -7.87 9.08
CA ALA A 108 8.78 -8.72 9.50
C ALA A 108 9.26 -10.13 9.88
N PHE A 109 10.21 -10.71 9.14
CA PHE A 109 10.88 -11.96 9.51
C PHE A 109 11.61 -11.84 10.84
N HIS A 110 12.39 -10.76 11.00
CA HIS A 110 13.10 -10.51 12.25
C HIS A 110 12.12 -10.41 13.43
N ARG A 111 11.04 -9.63 13.31
CA ARG A 111 10.04 -9.49 14.37
C ARG A 111 9.34 -10.79 14.71
N THR A 112 8.89 -11.53 13.69
CA THR A 112 8.15 -12.78 13.87
C THR A 112 9.01 -13.83 14.57
N ARG A 113 10.28 -13.97 14.18
CA ARG A 113 11.21 -14.91 14.83
C ARG A 113 11.52 -14.56 16.28
N ASN A 114 11.40 -13.28 16.65
CA ASN A 114 11.60 -12.79 18.01
C ASN A 114 10.29 -12.70 18.83
N ASN A 115 9.17 -13.23 18.30
CA ASN A 115 7.84 -13.15 18.93
C ASN A 115 7.42 -11.73 19.34
N LEU A 116 7.79 -10.72 18.54
CA LEU A 116 7.37 -9.35 18.76
C LEU A 116 5.97 -9.16 18.18
N GLU A 117 5.00 -8.86 19.04
CA GLU A 117 3.62 -8.60 18.61
C GLU A 117 3.55 -7.34 17.74
N PHE A 118 2.79 -7.43 16.66
CA PHE A 118 2.54 -6.30 15.78
C PHE A 118 1.14 -6.40 15.17
N SER A 119 0.34 -5.34 15.37
CA SER A 119 -1.01 -5.22 14.83
C SER A 119 -1.11 -3.99 13.94
N ASN A 120 -1.82 -4.11 12.82
CA ASN A 120 -2.17 -2.95 12.00
C ASN A 120 -3.50 -2.35 12.51
N PRO A 121 -3.51 -1.09 12.99
CA PRO A 121 -4.72 -0.48 13.54
C PRO A 121 -5.79 -0.16 12.48
N PHE A 122 -5.45 -0.25 11.19
CA PHE A 122 -6.32 0.14 10.07
C PHE A 122 -6.66 -1.05 9.17
N LEU A 123 -6.60 -2.28 9.69
CA LEU A 123 -6.73 -3.50 8.87
C LEU A 123 -8.07 -3.55 8.11
N SER A 124 -9.18 -3.22 8.78
CA SER A 124 -10.51 -3.21 8.17
C SER A 124 -10.66 -2.13 7.10
N GLU A 125 -10.06 -0.95 7.31
CA GLU A 125 -10.01 0.13 6.33
C GLU A 125 -9.18 -0.29 5.12
N ILE A 126 -8.02 -0.92 5.31
CA ILE A 126 -7.16 -1.39 4.22
C ILE A 126 -7.88 -2.45 3.39
N GLU A 127 -8.52 -3.43 4.03
CA GLU A 127 -9.31 -4.46 3.33
C GLU A 127 -10.45 -3.85 2.50
N THR A 128 -11.10 -2.82 3.05
CA THR A 128 -12.19 -2.10 2.38
C THR A 128 -11.69 -1.25 1.20
N LEU A 129 -10.58 -0.53 1.38
CA LEU A 129 -10.08 0.47 0.43
C LEU A 129 -9.25 -0.13 -0.68
N TYR A 130 -8.49 -1.18 -0.38
CA TYR A 130 -7.50 -1.79 -1.26
C TYR A 130 -7.73 -3.30 -1.37
N PRO A 131 -8.94 -3.77 -1.76
CA PRO A 131 -9.28 -5.19 -1.71
C PRO A 131 -8.42 -6.03 -2.65
N LYS A 132 -7.95 -5.48 -3.78
CA LYS A 132 -7.07 -6.21 -4.72
C LYS A 132 -5.71 -6.43 -4.08
N GLU A 133 -5.10 -5.38 -3.56
CA GLU A 133 -3.82 -5.39 -2.88
C GLU A 133 -3.86 -6.26 -1.62
N TYR A 134 -4.95 -6.22 -0.86
CA TYR A 134 -5.17 -7.04 0.33
C TYR A 134 -5.23 -8.54 0.00
N ASN A 135 -5.97 -8.92 -1.05
CA ASN A 135 -6.02 -10.31 -1.49
C ASN A 135 -4.66 -10.81 -1.98
N ILE A 136 -3.90 -9.97 -2.70
CA ILE A 136 -2.54 -10.32 -3.12
C ILE A 136 -1.62 -10.45 -1.90
N ALA A 137 -1.77 -9.59 -0.89
CA ALA A 137 -1.01 -9.69 0.35
C ALA A 137 -1.29 -11.00 1.11
N LEU A 138 -2.54 -11.50 1.13
CA LEU A 138 -2.86 -12.81 1.70
C LEU A 138 -2.12 -13.94 0.97
N GLU A 139 -2.06 -13.88 -0.35
CA GLU A 139 -1.32 -14.85 -1.16
C GLU A 139 0.19 -14.76 -0.91
N VAL A 140 0.73 -13.55 -0.76
CA VAL A 140 2.15 -13.33 -0.42
C VAL A 140 2.49 -13.96 0.93
N VAL A 141 1.66 -13.75 1.96
CA VAL A 141 1.86 -14.39 3.27
C VAL A 141 1.79 -15.92 3.16
N THR A 142 0.91 -16.44 2.31
CA THR A 142 0.80 -17.88 2.04
C THR A 142 2.08 -18.42 1.37
N ILE A 143 2.59 -17.74 0.34
CA ILE A 143 3.86 -18.09 -0.33
C ILE A 143 5.01 -18.12 0.68
N ILE A 144 5.08 -17.11 1.55
CA ILE A 144 6.11 -17.01 2.60
C ILE A 144 6.00 -18.19 3.56
N TYR A 145 4.80 -18.52 4.02
CA TYR A 145 4.56 -19.66 4.90
C TYR A 145 4.98 -20.98 4.24
N ASP A 146 4.58 -21.22 2.99
CA ASP A 146 4.88 -22.47 2.28
C ASP A 146 6.39 -22.66 2.07
N GLN A 147 7.14 -21.58 1.83
CA GLN A 147 8.58 -21.65 1.59
C GLN A 147 9.43 -21.65 2.88
N THR A 148 8.95 -21.06 3.97
CA THR A 148 9.78 -20.80 5.16
C THR A 148 9.24 -21.41 6.46
N GLY A 149 7.97 -21.81 6.48
CA GLY A 149 7.24 -22.22 7.69
C GLY A 149 6.92 -21.08 8.65
N VAL A 150 7.27 -19.82 8.31
CA VAL A 150 7.01 -18.66 9.17
C VAL A 150 5.56 -18.20 8.98
N HIS A 151 4.83 -18.09 10.09
CA HIS A 151 3.47 -17.59 10.09
C HIS A 151 3.44 -16.10 10.45
N PHE A 152 3.14 -15.24 9.48
CA PHE A 152 2.95 -13.82 9.77
C PHE A 152 1.57 -13.54 10.38
N PRO A 153 1.47 -12.59 11.32
CA PRO A 153 0.18 -12.17 11.86
C PRO A 153 -0.62 -11.39 10.79
N MET A 154 -1.95 -11.33 10.95
CA MET A 154 -2.85 -10.62 10.04
C MET A 154 -2.47 -9.15 9.82
N GLY A 155 -1.84 -8.51 10.79
CA GLY A 155 -1.33 -7.15 10.63
C GLY A 155 -0.36 -7.00 9.45
N GLU A 156 0.48 -8.00 9.16
CA GLU A 156 1.42 -7.97 8.04
C GLU A 156 0.72 -8.02 6.68
N VAL A 157 -0.44 -8.68 6.58
CA VAL A 157 -1.27 -8.63 5.37
C VAL A 157 -1.62 -7.17 5.05
N GLY A 158 -2.02 -6.41 6.08
CA GLY A 158 -2.30 -4.98 5.94
C GLY A 158 -1.08 -4.19 5.48
N PHE A 159 0.10 -4.40 6.07
CA PHE A 159 1.30 -3.66 5.67
C PHE A 159 1.78 -4.01 4.26
N ILE A 160 1.79 -5.30 3.90
CA ILE A 160 2.13 -5.74 2.54
C ILE A 160 1.17 -5.11 1.53
N ALA A 161 -0.14 -5.11 1.81
CA ALA A 161 -1.14 -4.46 0.95
C ALA A 161 -0.83 -2.96 0.75
N LEU A 162 -0.40 -2.26 1.79
CA LEU A 162 -0.01 -0.84 1.68
C LEU A 162 1.27 -0.64 0.85
N HIS A 163 2.26 -1.53 0.96
CA HIS A 163 3.46 -1.49 0.12
C HIS A 163 3.11 -1.70 -1.36
N ILE A 164 2.20 -2.63 -1.66
CA ILE A 164 1.69 -2.85 -3.02
C ILE A 164 0.94 -1.60 -3.50
N HIS A 165 0.03 -1.06 -2.71
CA HIS A 165 -0.75 0.13 -3.09
C HIS A 165 0.15 1.35 -3.34
N SER A 166 1.17 1.53 -2.50
CA SER A 166 2.21 2.56 -2.68
C SER A 166 2.91 2.42 -4.02
N ALA A 167 3.32 1.20 -4.37
CA ALA A 167 4.01 0.87 -5.62
C ALA A 167 3.16 1.00 -6.88
N VAL A 168 1.84 0.86 -6.77
CA VAL A 168 0.89 1.00 -7.89
C VAL A 168 0.54 2.47 -8.13
N THR A 169 0.49 3.27 -7.07
CA THR A 169 0.00 4.67 -7.13
C THR A 169 1.12 5.72 -7.09
N ASP A 170 2.37 5.31 -6.94
CA ASP A 170 3.54 6.16 -6.71
C ASP A 170 3.37 7.11 -5.51
N LYS A 171 2.55 6.70 -4.54
CA LYS A 171 2.29 7.47 -3.31
C LYS A 171 3.14 6.97 -2.18
N SER A 172 3.66 7.90 -1.38
CA SER A 172 4.40 7.54 -0.18
C SER A 172 3.51 6.83 0.85
N LEU A 173 4.06 5.82 1.55
CA LEU A 173 3.39 5.17 2.68
C LEU A 173 2.98 6.16 3.77
N ARG A 174 3.74 7.25 3.95
CA ARG A 174 3.41 8.31 4.90
C ARG A 174 2.08 8.98 4.56
N GLU A 175 1.85 9.27 3.28
CA GLU A 175 0.59 9.85 2.82
C GLU A 175 -0.56 8.88 3.00
N ILE A 176 -0.39 7.63 2.53
CA ILE A 176 -1.42 6.59 2.62
C ILE A 176 -1.82 6.34 4.08
N ASN A 177 -0.83 6.19 4.98
CA ASN A 177 -1.08 6.01 6.41
C ASN A 177 -1.78 7.20 7.04
N ARG A 178 -1.45 8.44 6.65
CA ARG A 178 -2.15 9.64 7.15
C ARG A 178 -3.63 9.61 6.76
N HIS A 179 -3.96 9.16 5.55
CA HIS A 179 -5.35 9.07 5.11
C HIS A 179 -6.12 7.97 5.87
N ASN A 180 -5.53 6.78 6.01
CA ASN A 180 -6.14 5.69 6.77
C ASN A 180 -6.36 6.07 8.23
N GLN A 181 -5.36 6.71 8.86
CA GLN A 181 -5.48 7.19 10.24
C GLN A 181 -6.60 8.22 10.40
N LEU A 182 -6.77 9.14 9.44
CA LEU A 182 -7.87 10.09 9.47
C LEU A 182 -9.22 9.38 9.34
N ILE A 183 -9.35 8.40 8.44
CA ILE A 183 -10.60 7.64 8.27
C ILE A 183 -10.95 6.91 9.58
N THR A 184 -10.00 6.22 10.20
CA THR A 184 -10.21 5.52 11.48
C THR A 184 -10.64 6.49 12.58
N GLN A 185 -9.99 7.65 12.72
CA GLN A 185 -10.40 8.69 13.68
C GLN A 185 -11.82 9.20 13.43
N LEU A 186 -12.23 9.34 12.16
CA LEU A 186 -13.59 9.78 11.81
C LEU A 186 -14.60 8.69 12.16
N VAL A 187 -14.28 7.42 11.93
CA VAL A 187 -15.16 6.30 12.30
C VAL A 187 -15.28 6.16 13.82
N GLU A 188 -14.19 6.26 14.56
CA GLU A 188 -14.20 6.27 16.04
C GLU A 188 -15.07 7.42 16.58
N LEU A 189 -14.97 8.60 15.98
CA LEU A 189 -15.81 9.73 16.33
C LEU A 189 -17.30 9.49 16.00
N ILE A 190 -17.60 8.74 14.94
CA ILE A 190 -18.98 8.36 14.61
C ILE A 190 -19.54 7.40 15.67
N GLU A 191 -18.76 6.38 16.03
CA GLU A 191 -19.14 5.37 17.04
C GLU A 191 -19.40 6.02 18.41
N ASP A 192 -18.51 6.91 18.84
CA ASP A 192 -18.65 7.66 20.09
C ASP A 192 -19.89 8.56 20.10
N GLN A 193 -20.11 9.34 19.04
CA GLN A 193 -21.18 10.35 19.02
C GLN A 193 -22.58 9.76 18.76
N LEU A 194 -22.66 8.58 18.15
CA LEU A 194 -23.92 7.88 17.92
C LEU A 194 -24.16 6.74 18.93
N GLU A 195 -23.28 6.57 19.90
CA GLU A 195 -23.32 5.51 20.93
C GLU A 195 -23.58 4.12 20.33
N LEU A 196 -22.89 3.82 19.22
CA LEU A 196 -23.06 2.56 18.50
C LEU A 196 -21.73 1.88 18.21
N THR A 197 -21.79 0.58 17.96
CA THR A 197 -20.66 -0.18 17.42
C THR A 197 -20.95 -0.49 15.96
N VAL A 198 -20.10 0.01 15.06
CA VAL A 198 -20.27 -0.24 13.62
C VAL A 198 -19.73 -1.63 13.29
N ASN A 199 -20.54 -2.44 12.63
CA ASN A 199 -20.07 -3.71 12.08
C ASN A 199 -19.11 -3.43 10.91
N ARG A 200 -17.81 -3.64 11.13
CA ARG A 200 -16.72 -3.44 10.16
C ARG A 200 -16.82 -4.34 8.91
N ASN A 201 -17.66 -5.37 8.93
CA ASN A 201 -17.92 -6.25 7.77
C ASN A 201 -19.21 -5.89 7.01
N SER A 202 -19.93 -4.85 7.44
CA SER A 202 -21.20 -4.45 6.84
C SER A 202 -21.00 -3.65 5.55
N ILE A 203 -21.98 -3.76 4.64
CA ILE A 203 -22.01 -2.98 3.41
C ILE A 203 -22.02 -1.48 3.70
N ASP A 204 -22.72 -1.04 4.75
CA ASP A 204 -22.83 0.37 5.09
C ASP A 204 -21.53 0.94 5.65
N TYR A 205 -20.78 0.15 6.42
CA TYR A 205 -19.42 0.50 6.82
C TYR A 205 -18.49 0.64 5.60
N HIS A 206 -18.49 -0.35 4.70
CA HIS A 206 -17.66 -0.29 3.50
C HIS A 206 -17.97 0.95 2.65
N ARG A 207 -19.26 1.29 2.51
CA ARG A 207 -19.71 2.49 1.80
C ARG A 207 -19.26 3.77 2.50
N LEU A 208 -19.32 3.85 3.83
CA LEU A 208 -18.84 5.01 4.58
C LEU A 208 -17.33 5.20 4.37
N VAL A 209 -16.52 4.16 4.57
CA VAL A 209 -15.06 4.23 4.42
C VAL A 209 -14.66 4.65 3.00
N GLN A 210 -15.30 4.06 1.98
CA GLN A 210 -15.09 4.45 0.58
C GLN A 210 -15.48 5.91 0.32
N HIS A 211 -16.58 6.38 0.91
CA HIS A 211 -16.99 7.78 0.78
C HIS A 211 -15.97 8.73 1.44
N LEU A 212 -15.55 8.44 2.68
CA LEU A 212 -14.54 9.22 3.40
C LEU A 212 -13.22 9.29 2.61
N HIS A 213 -12.75 8.16 2.09
CA HIS A 213 -11.55 8.11 1.27
C HIS A 213 -11.66 8.99 0.01
N ARG A 214 -12.79 8.92 -0.70
CA ARG A 214 -13.03 9.76 -1.89
C ARG A 214 -13.18 11.23 -1.53
N ALA A 215 -13.81 11.56 -0.40
CA ALA A 215 -13.92 12.92 0.09
C ALA A 215 -12.52 13.50 0.39
N ILE A 216 -11.66 12.75 1.08
CA ILE A 216 -10.25 13.13 1.30
C ILE A 216 -9.55 13.39 -0.05
N HIS A 217 -9.74 12.51 -1.03
CA HIS A 217 -9.15 12.69 -2.36
C HIS A 217 -9.64 13.97 -3.06
N ARG A 218 -10.96 14.23 -3.07
CA ARG A 218 -11.54 15.46 -3.64
C ARG A 218 -11.02 16.73 -2.98
N ILE A 219 -10.82 16.70 -1.67
CA ILE A 219 -10.26 17.83 -0.91
C ILE A 219 -8.82 18.14 -1.37
N TYR A 220 -8.04 17.12 -1.76
CA TYR A 220 -6.71 17.32 -2.34
C TYR A 220 -6.75 17.84 -3.78
N THR A 221 -7.68 17.37 -4.60
CA THR A 221 -7.80 17.77 -6.02
C THR A 221 -8.56 19.10 -6.20
N GLY A 222 -9.26 19.59 -5.18
CA GLY A 222 -10.09 20.79 -5.25
C GLY A 222 -11.40 20.58 -6.01
N GLU A 223 -11.81 19.33 -6.20
CA GLU A 223 -13.07 19.00 -6.86
C GLU A 223 -14.27 19.30 -5.95
N SER A 224 -15.27 19.98 -6.50
CA SER A 224 -16.55 20.26 -5.82
C SER A 224 -17.60 19.23 -6.22
N VAL A 225 -18.51 18.89 -5.30
CA VAL A 225 -19.58 17.91 -5.53
C VAL A 225 -20.86 18.57 -6.09
N GLY A 226 -20.80 19.88 -6.40
CA GLY A 226 -21.91 20.64 -7.00
C GLY A 226 -23.00 21.04 -6.00
N ASP A 227 -23.98 21.81 -6.48
CA ASP A 227 -25.04 22.39 -5.64
C ASP A 227 -26.15 21.38 -5.30
N GLN A 228 -26.42 21.20 -4.00
CA GLN A 228 -27.47 20.33 -3.46
C GLN A 228 -28.39 21.01 -2.44
N THR A 229 -28.60 22.32 -2.59
CA THR A 229 -29.33 23.15 -1.62
C THR A 229 -30.70 22.57 -1.17
N ASN A 230 -31.47 21.97 -2.09
CA ASN A 230 -32.78 21.38 -1.73
C ASN A 230 -32.64 20.16 -0.81
N LEU A 231 -31.66 19.29 -1.05
CA LEU A 231 -31.45 18.08 -0.25
C LEU A 231 -30.87 18.41 1.13
N ASP A 232 -30.00 19.43 1.20
CA ASP A 232 -29.42 19.94 2.44
C ASP A 232 -30.49 20.33 3.47
N SER A 233 -31.44 21.17 3.06
CA SER A 233 -32.52 21.64 3.94
C SER A 233 -33.42 20.51 4.47
N MET A 234 -33.68 19.50 3.64
CA MET A 234 -34.46 18.32 4.02
C MET A 234 -33.71 17.49 5.06
N LEU A 235 -32.44 17.13 4.81
CA LEU A 235 -31.67 16.30 5.72
C LEU A 235 -31.42 16.96 7.07
N LYS A 236 -31.24 18.29 7.09
CA LYS A 236 -31.12 19.07 8.33
C LYS A 236 -32.37 18.97 9.20
N THR A 237 -33.54 18.91 8.57
CA THR A 237 -34.84 18.85 9.28
C THR A 237 -35.16 17.43 9.71
N GLU A 238 -35.00 16.45 8.81
CA GLU A 238 -35.36 15.05 9.06
C GLU A 238 -34.35 14.30 9.93
N TYR A 239 -33.05 14.60 9.79
CA TYR A 239 -31.95 13.87 10.45
C TYR A 239 -30.95 14.80 11.16
N PRO A 240 -31.39 15.66 12.11
CA PRO A 240 -30.56 16.71 12.68
C PRO A 240 -29.32 16.20 13.41
N VAL A 241 -29.38 15.02 14.04
CA VAL A 241 -28.24 14.41 14.75
C VAL A 241 -27.13 14.02 13.76
N CYS A 242 -27.48 13.23 12.73
CA CYS A 242 -26.56 12.83 11.67
C CYS A 242 -26.02 14.03 10.89
N TYR A 243 -26.86 15.05 10.68
CA TYR A 243 -26.47 16.28 10.00
C TYR A 243 -25.40 17.06 10.78
N ASN A 244 -25.64 17.29 12.08
CA ASN A 244 -24.69 17.99 12.95
C ASN A 244 -23.37 17.23 13.10
N LEU A 245 -23.45 15.89 13.21
CA LEU A 245 -22.26 15.05 13.24
C LEU A 245 -21.47 15.15 11.92
N SER A 246 -22.14 15.13 10.77
CA SER A 246 -21.50 15.28 9.45
C SER A 246 -20.69 16.58 9.36
N TRP A 247 -21.24 17.69 9.84
CA TRP A 247 -20.53 18.96 9.93
C TRP A 247 -19.32 18.91 10.87
N LYS A 248 -19.44 18.22 12.00
CA LYS A 248 -18.31 18.00 12.92
C LYS A 248 -17.19 17.20 12.23
N LEU A 249 -17.53 16.14 11.48
CA LEU A 249 -16.56 15.35 10.71
C LEU A 249 -15.84 16.21 9.67
N ILE A 250 -16.57 17.06 8.94
CA ILE A 250 -15.98 18.01 7.99
C ILE A 250 -14.99 18.96 8.67
N LYS A 251 -15.32 19.48 9.85
CA LYS A 251 -14.41 20.35 10.60
C LYS A 251 -13.14 19.62 11.03
N VAL A 252 -13.24 18.34 11.38
CA VAL A 252 -12.05 17.50 11.65
C VAL A 252 -11.22 17.33 10.39
N MET A 253 -11.83 17.00 9.26
CA MET A 253 -11.14 16.88 7.97
C MET A 253 -10.45 18.18 7.56
N GLN A 254 -11.13 19.33 7.66
CA GLN A 254 -10.57 20.66 7.36
C GLN A 254 -9.30 20.93 8.18
N ARG A 255 -9.33 20.63 9.48
CA ARG A 255 -8.18 20.84 10.38
C ARG A 255 -7.02 19.88 10.09
N GLN A 256 -7.31 18.60 9.90
CA GLN A 256 -6.28 17.57 9.70
C GLN A 256 -5.62 17.68 8.32
N LEU A 257 -6.38 18.06 7.30
CA LEU A 257 -5.89 18.18 5.92
C LEU A 257 -5.32 19.58 5.62
N ASN A 258 -5.60 20.58 6.47
CA ASN A 258 -5.25 21.99 6.27
C ASN A 258 -5.75 22.52 4.90
N ARG A 259 -7.00 22.20 4.57
CA ARG A 259 -7.67 22.53 3.30
C ARG A 259 -9.12 22.91 3.56
N THR A 260 -9.70 23.68 2.64
CA THR A 260 -11.14 23.88 2.60
C THR A 260 -11.82 22.59 2.16
N VAL A 261 -12.97 22.30 2.76
CA VAL A 261 -13.80 21.14 2.41
C VAL A 261 -15.14 21.69 1.96
N ASP A 262 -15.65 21.17 0.85
CA ASP A 262 -16.94 21.55 0.29
C ASP A 262 -18.07 21.18 1.27
N GLU A 263 -19.00 22.10 1.47
CA GLU A 263 -20.12 21.93 2.40
C GLU A 263 -21.09 20.84 1.93
N SER A 264 -21.13 20.55 0.63
CA SER A 264 -21.92 19.44 0.06
C SER A 264 -21.50 18.06 0.59
N GLU A 265 -20.27 17.90 1.09
CA GLU A 265 -19.84 16.66 1.77
C GLU A 265 -20.70 16.39 3.02
N ALA A 266 -21.29 17.42 3.64
CA ALA A 266 -22.11 17.25 4.85
C ALA A 266 -23.40 16.49 4.52
N VAL A 267 -23.98 16.79 3.35
CA VAL A 267 -25.20 16.17 2.84
C VAL A 267 -24.97 14.68 2.62
N TYR A 268 -23.88 14.32 1.93
CA TYR A 268 -23.55 12.92 1.66
C TYR A 268 -23.20 12.14 2.93
N LEU A 269 -22.37 12.70 3.80
CA LEU A 269 -22.04 12.08 5.07
C LEU A 269 -23.30 11.82 5.90
N THR A 270 -24.26 12.76 5.90
CA THR A 270 -25.52 12.59 6.64
C THR A 270 -26.27 11.33 6.18
N ILE A 271 -26.29 11.04 4.88
CA ILE A 271 -26.90 9.83 4.32
C ILE A 271 -26.17 8.57 4.79
N HIS A 272 -24.84 8.58 4.78
CA HIS A 272 -24.04 7.45 5.25
C HIS A 272 -24.26 7.18 6.74
N LEU A 273 -24.27 8.22 7.57
CA LEU A 273 -24.52 8.12 9.00
C LEU A 273 -25.94 7.61 9.28
N GLN A 274 -26.94 8.12 8.56
CA GLN A 274 -28.32 7.67 8.73
C GLN A 274 -28.51 6.19 8.36
N ARG A 275 -27.76 5.66 7.40
CA ARG A 275 -27.78 4.23 7.09
C ARG A 275 -27.16 3.37 8.19
N LEU A 276 -26.15 3.88 8.88
CA LEU A 276 -25.53 3.17 10.00
C LEU A 276 -26.44 3.11 11.23
N THR A 277 -27.34 4.07 11.40
CA THR A 277 -28.30 4.10 12.52
C THR A 277 -29.58 3.32 12.25
N GLN A 278 -29.91 3.05 10.98
CA GLN A 278 -31.05 2.23 10.60
C GLN A 278 -30.70 0.74 10.66
N LYS A 279 -31.36 0.00 11.55
CA LYS A 279 -31.38 -1.47 11.58
C LYS A 279 -32.71 -2.00 11.10
#